data_AF-A0A2A2KIX0-F1
#
_entry.id   AF-A0A2A2KIX0-F1
#
_cell.length_a   1.000
_cell.length_b   1.000
_cell.length_c   1.000
_cell.angle_alpha   90.00
_cell.angle_beta   90.00
_cell.angle_gamma   90.00
#
_symmetry.space_group_name_H-M   'P 1'
#
loop_
_entity.id
_entity.type
_entity.pdbx_description
1 polymer ?
#
loop_
_entity_poly.entity_id
_entity_poly.type
_entity_poly.pdbx_seq_one_letter_code
_entity_poly.pdbx_strand_id
1 'polypeptide(L)'
;MRALEALELDSDADFDAVKAAWRRLAKANHPDVRPGDADAAVRGAARVAPQLKHVPSAWSGAVLVCGKCSKKIDGGFGKKGRTPLAKVLRKILGLKKGRKAPLGVVETRCLGVCPRGAVALIDGRDPHRWLVVPQGADVAELAARLAPQPDAR
;
A
#
# COMPACT_ATOMS: atom_id res chain seq x y z
N MET A 1 32.63 -18.15 3.83
CA MET A 1 32.20 -18.41 2.44
C MET A 1 32.70 -17.25 1.59
N ARG A 2 33.64 -17.46 0.66
CA ARG A 2 34.11 -16.39 -0.24
C ARG A 2 33.22 -16.39 -1.49
N ALA A 3 32.76 -15.22 -1.92
CA ALA A 3 31.77 -15.11 -3.00
C ALA A 3 32.24 -15.66 -4.36
N LEU A 4 33.55 -15.65 -4.64
CA LEU A 4 34.14 -16.15 -5.89
C LEU A 4 34.21 -17.68 -5.94
N GLU A 5 34.41 -18.35 -4.80
CA GLU A 5 34.39 -19.81 -4.71
C GLU A 5 33.01 -20.39 -5.09
N ALA A 6 31.92 -19.68 -4.75
CA ALA A 6 30.56 -20.06 -5.14
C ALA A 6 30.29 -19.95 -6.65
N LEU A 7 31.14 -19.20 -7.37
CA LEU A 7 31.11 -19.08 -8.83
C LEU A 7 32.15 -19.96 -9.51
N GLU A 8 32.92 -20.73 -8.73
CA GLU A 8 34.06 -21.53 -9.20
C GLU A 8 35.12 -20.65 -9.89
N LEU A 9 35.35 -19.44 -9.35
CA LEU A 9 36.31 -18.47 -9.88
C LEU A 9 37.47 -18.25 -8.92
N ASP A 10 38.65 -18.00 -9.50
CA ASP A 10 39.81 -17.55 -8.74
C ASP A 10 39.60 -16.12 -8.21
N SER A 11 40.36 -15.78 -7.16
CA SER A 11 40.43 -14.48 -6.53
C SER A 11 40.90 -13.34 -7.43
N ASP A 12 41.58 -13.62 -8.54
CA ASP A 12 42.04 -12.65 -9.54
C ASP A 12 41.09 -12.51 -10.75
N ALA A 13 39.94 -13.18 -10.74
CA ALA A 13 38.98 -13.14 -11.83
C ALA A 13 38.45 -11.72 -12.10
N ASP A 14 38.43 -11.34 -13.38
CA ASP A 14 37.90 -10.06 -13.81
C ASP A 14 36.35 -9.99 -13.77
N PHE A 15 35.83 -8.79 -13.91
CA PHE A 15 34.38 -8.54 -13.80
C PHE A 15 33.56 -9.26 -14.89
N ASP A 16 34.15 -9.51 -16.06
CA ASP A 16 33.44 -10.17 -17.16
C ASP A 16 33.39 -11.68 -16.93
N ALA A 17 34.44 -12.29 -16.39
CA ALA A 17 34.45 -13.66 -15.90
C ALA A 17 33.38 -13.88 -14.81
N VAL A 18 33.29 -12.97 -13.84
CA VAL A 18 32.25 -12.99 -12.80
C VAL A 18 30.84 -12.92 -13.40
N LYS A 19 30.61 -12.02 -14.34
CA LYS A 19 29.29 -11.83 -14.99
C LYS A 19 28.89 -13.04 -15.84
N ALA A 20 29.85 -13.65 -16.53
CA ALA A 20 29.63 -14.86 -17.32
C ALA A 20 29.29 -16.05 -16.42
N ALA A 21 30.07 -16.26 -15.35
CA ALA A 21 29.82 -17.31 -14.37
C ALA A 21 28.44 -17.16 -13.70
N TRP A 22 28.08 -15.94 -13.31
CA TRP A 22 26.76 -15.65 -12.74
C TRP A 22 25.62 -15.98 -13.71
N ARG A 23 25.71 -15.57 -14.98
CA ARG A 23 24.68 -15.87 -16.00
C ARG A 23 24.53 -17.36 -16.24
N ARG A 24 25.63 -18.11 -16.24
CA ARG A 24 25.64 -19.57 -16.35
C ARG A 24 24.92 -20.20 -15.17
N LEU A 25 25.27 -19.79 -13.95
CA LEU A 25 24.67 -20.30 -12.72
C LEU A 25 23.18 -19.96 -12.62
N ALA A 26 22.80 -18.73 -12.98
CA ALA A 26 21.41 -18.30 -13.00
C ALA A 26 20.59 -19.12 -14.00
N LYS A 27 21.06 -19.32 -15.23
CA LYS A 27 20.36 -20.18 -16.22
C LYS A 27 20.22 -21.62 -15.75
N ALA A 28 21.22 -22.15 -15.05
CA ALA A 28 21.19 -23.52 -14.54
C ALA A 28 20.21 -23.71 -13.38
N ASN A 29 20.00 -22.68 -12.56
CA ASN A 29 19.19 -22.77 -11.33
C ASN A 29 17.90 -21.92 -11.35
N HIS A 30 17.58 -21.25 -12.46
CA HIS A 30 16.39 -20.39 -12.51
C HIS A 30 15.13 -21.26 -12.42
N PRO A 31 14.18 -20.92 -11.53
CA PRO A 31 13.01 -21.75 -11.24
C PRO A 31 12.14 -22.06 -12.46
N ASP A 32 12.13 -21.17 -13.46
CA ASP A 32 11.36 -21.36 -14.71
C ASP A 32 11.95 -22.40 -15.67
N VAL A 33 13.23 -22.80 -15.53
CA VAL A 33 13.90 -23.70 -16.49
C VAL A 33 13.68 -25.18 -16.12
N ARG A 34 13.34 -25.47 -14.86
CA ARG A 34 12.99 -26.79 -14.34
C ARG A 34 11.83 -26.71 -13.34
N PRO A 35 10.60 -26.46 -13.80
CA PRO A 35 9.44 -26.46 -12.92
C PRO A 35 9.27 -27.85 -12.28
N GLY A 36 9.51 -27.94 -10.97
CA GLY A 36 9.40 -29.19 -10.19
C GLY A 36 10.70 -29.70 -9.54
N ASP A 37 11.84 -29.06 -9.75
CA ASP A 37 13.10 -29.40 -9.07
C ASP A 37 13.12 -28.82 -7.65
N ALA A 38 12.74 -29.65 -6.66
CA ALA A 38 12.70 -29.26 -5.26
C ALA A 38 14.06 -28.84 -4.69
N ASP A 39 15.17 -29.32 -5.28
CA ASP A 39 16.54 -29.02 -4.86
C ASP A 39 17.09 -27.72 -5.47
N ALA A 40 16.52 -27.24 -6.59
CA ALA A 40 16.90 -25.94 -7.18
C ALA A 40 16.61 -24.76 -6.21
N ALA A 41 15.54 -24.88 -5.42
CA ALA A 41 15.20 -23.92 -4.37
C ALA A 41 16.27 -23.86 -3.26
N VAL A 42 16.97 -24.96 -2.98
CA VAL A 42 17.99 -25.03 -1.93
C VAL A 42 19.33 -24.44 -2.40
N ARG A 43 19.69 -24.64 -3.68
CA ARG A 43 20.95 -24.13 -4.26
C ARG A 43 20.90 -22.62 -4.56
N GLY A 44 19.72 -22.10 -4.90
CA GLY A 44 19.50 -20.69 -5.19
C GLY A 44 19.16 -19.82 -3.98
N ALA A 45 18.95 -20.37 -2.78
CA ALA A 45 18.31 -19.62 -1.71
C ALA A 45 18.97 -19.79 -0.34
N ALA A 46 19.41 -18.66 0.20
CA ALA A 46 18.96 -18.28 1.52
C ALA A 46 18.78 -16.77 1.60
N ARG A 47 17.93 -16.19 0.72
CA ARG A 47 17.27 -14.94 1.12
C ARG A 47 16.21 -15.34 2.14
N VAL A 48 16.62 -15.46 3.40
CA VAL A 48 15.68 -15.58 4.52
C VAL A 48 14.72 -14.40 4.40
N ALA A 49 13.44 -14.69 4.19
CA ALA A 49 12.43 -13.64 4.14
C ALA A 49 12.52 -12.86 5.46
N PRO A 50 12.68 -11.52 5.42
CA PRO A 50 12.80 -10.75 6.64
C PRO A 50 11.53 -10.94 7.48
N GLN A 51 11.70 -11.13 8.78
CA GLN A 51 10.55 -11.24 9.67
C GLN A 51 9.81 -9.90 9.70
N LEU A 52 8.51 -9.94 9.40
CA LEU A 52 7.66 -8.76 9.49
C LEU A 52 7.32 -8.49 10.96
N LYS A 53 7.68 -7.31 11.45
CA LYS A 53 7.29 -6.87 12.80
C LYS A 53 5.82 -6.46 12.81
N HIS A 54 5.02 -7.12 13.63
CA HIS A 54 3.64 -6.73 13.87
C HIS A 54 3.56 -5.47 14.76
N VAL A 55 2.69 -4.53 14.41
CA VAL A 55 2.40 -3.34 15.21
C VAL A 55 0.88 -3.28 15.44
N PRO A 56 0.40 -3.29 16.69
CA PRO A 56 -1.04 -3.30 16.96
C PRO A 56 -1.70 -2.00 16.51
N SER A 57 -2.91 -2.14 15.97
CA SER A 57 -3.80 -1.06 15.52
C SER A 57 -5.20 -1.26 16.09
N ALA A 58 -5.86 -0.16 16.42
CA ALA A 58 -7.26 -0.12 16.83
C ALA A 58 -8.22 0.15 15.65
N TRP A 59 -7.70 0.13 14.41
CA TRP A 59 -8.52 0.37 13.22
C TRP A 59 -9.46 -0.82 12.96
N SER A 60 -10.77 -0.58 12.98
CA SER A 60 -11.77 -1.54 12.48
C SER A 60 -12.02 -1.42 10.97
N GLY A 61 -11.45 -0.39 10.34
CA GLY A 61 -11.48 -0.17 8.90
C GLY A 61 -10.55 0.95 8.47
N ALA A 62 -10.37 1.08 7.15
CA ALA A 62 -9.61 2.17 6.54
C ALA A 62 -10.40 2.81 5.41
N VAL A 63 -10.57 4.12 5.48
CA VAL A 63 -11.16 4.96 4.44
C VAL A 63 -10.03 5.65 3.67
N LEU A 64 -9.94 5.34 2.38
CA LEU A 64 -8.97 5.91 1.46
C LEU A 64 -9.61 7.09 0.72
N VAL A 65 -8.96 8.25 0.75
CA VAL A 65 -9.48 9.50 0.16
C VAL A 65 -8.50 10.02 -0.87
N CYS A 66 -8.95 10.30 -2.10
CA CYS A 66 -8.10 10.84 -3.15
C CYS A 66 -7.56 12.24 -2.80
N GLY A 67 -6.31 12.32 -2.34
CA GLY A 67 -5.70 13.58 -1.91
C GLY A 67 -5.46 14.56 -3.07
N LYS A 68 -5.17 14.04 -4.29
CA LYS A 68 -4.95 14.89 -5.48
C LYS A 68 -6.19 15.69 -5.83
N CYS A 69 -7.36 15.05 -5.90
CA CYS A 69 -8.59 15.73 -6.27
C CYS A 69 -9.09 16.66 -5.17
N SER A 70 -8.93 16.27 -3.90
CA SER A 70 -9.18 17.14 -2.75
C SER A 70 -8.39 18.46 -2.86
N LYS A 71 -7.10 18.40 -3.25
CA LYS A 71 -6.30 19.60 -3.53
C LYS A 71 -6.78 20.37 -4.77
N LYS A 72 -7.17 19.69 -5.85
CA LYS A 72 -7.63 20.35 -7.10
C LYS A 72 -8.89 21.20 -6.91
N ILE A 73 -9.74 20.87 -5.94
CA ILE A 73 -10.96 21.61 -5.62
C ILE A 73 -10.77 22.52 -4.39
N ASP A 74 -9.52 22.83 -4.04
CA ASP A 74 -9.13 23.66 -2.88
C ASP A 74 -9.70 23.17 -1.55
N GLY A 75 -9.79 21.85 -1.39
CA GLY A 75 -10.41 21.18 -0.27
C GLY A 75 -11.90 20.94 -0.51
N GLY A 76 -12.67 21.89 -1.03
CA GLY A 76 -14.05 21.70 -1.49
C GLY A 76 -15.11 21.38 -0.42
N PHE A 77 -14.72 21.11 0.82
CA PHE A 77 -15.63 20.67 1.88
C PHE A 77 -15.55 21.52 3.16
N GLY A 78 -16.48 21.25 4.08
CA GLY A 78 -16.62 21.94 5.35
C GLY A 78 -17.31 23.30 5.21
N LYS A 79 -17.50 24.01 6.33
CA LYS A 79 -18.32 25.23 6.42
C LYS A 79 -18.00 26.33 5.39
N LYS A 80 -16.72 26.45 4.98
CA LYS A 80 -16.26 27.45 4.00
C LYS A 80 -15.87 26.85 2.65
N GLY A 81 -16.10 25.55 2.43
CA GLY A 81 -15.75 24.85 1.18
C GLY A 81 -14.25 24.78 0.88
N ARG A 82 -13.39 24.96 1.89
CA ARG A 82 -11.91 25.01 1.74
C ARG A 82 -11.16 23.96 2.55
N THR A 83 -11.87 22.98 3.10
CA THR A 83 -11.28 21.95 3.95
C THR A 83 -11.22 20.63 3.21
N PRO A 84 -10.06 19.94 3.18
CA PRO A 84 -9.97 18.61 2.56
C PRO A 84 -10.96 17.61 3.16
N LEU A 85 -11.53 16.74 2.31
CA LEU A 85 -12.54 15.75 2.71
C LEU A 85 -12.08 14.91 3.92
N ALA A 86 -10.85 14.40 3.86
CA ALA A 86 -10.26 13.59 4.92
C ALA A 86 -10.17 14.35 6.26
N LYS A 87 -9.97 15.67 6.24
CA LYS A 87 -9.93 16.49 7.45
C LYS A 87 -11.33 16.72 8.02
N VAL A 88 -12.32 16.94 7.16
CA VAL A 88 -13.72 17.08 7.57
C VAL A 88 -14.23 15.77 8.19
N LEU A 89 -13.99 14.62 7.53
CA LEU A 89 -14.38 13.30 8.03
C LEU A 89 -13.78 13.01 9.41
N ARG A 90 -12.46 13.20 9.59
CA ARG A 90 -11.83 13.00 10.90
C ARG A 90 -12.42 13.91 11.98
N LYS A 91 -12.77 15.15 11.63
CA LYS A 91 -13.37 16.09 12.58
C LYS A 91 -14.78 15.66 12.99
N ILE A 92 -15.63 15.28 12.03
CA ILE A 92 -17.01 14.84 12.30
C ILE A 92 -17.02 13.56 13.12
N LEU A 93 -16.17 12.59 12.77
CA LEU A 93 -16.07 11.29 13.43
C LEU A 93 -15.27 11.32 14.75
N GLY A 94 -14.76 12.49 15.19
CA GLY A 94 -13.96 12.61 16.41
C GLY A 94 -12.65 11.79 16.39
N LEU A 95 -12.11 11.50 15.20
CA LEU A 95 -10.98 10.59 15.04
C LEU A 95 -9.66 11.26 15.42
N LYS A 96 -8.92 10.59 16.31
CA LYS A 96 -7.50 10.89 16.56
C LYS A 96 -6.67 10.48 15.34
N LYS A 97 -5.40 10.92 15.29
CA LYS A 97 -4.48 10.52 14.22
C LYS A 97 -3.84 9.15 14.53
N GLY A 98 -3.52 8.42 13.46
CA GLY A 98 -2.70 7.20 13.53
C GLY A 98 -3.43 5.95 14.00
N ARG A 99 -2.65 4.90 14.27
CA ARG A 99 -3.14 3.52 14.52
C ARG A 99 -4.02 3.33 15.76
N LYS A 100 -4.08 4.32 16.65
CA LYS A 100 -4.91 4.26 17.88
C LYS A 100 -6.33 4.78 17.67
N ALA A 101 -6.64 5.36 16.50
CA ALA A 101 -8.00 5.73 16.15
C ALA A 101 -8.83 4.48 15.85
N PRO A 102 -10.16 4.50 16.04
CA PRO A 102 -11.02 3.37 15.67
C PRO A 102 -11.17 3.21 14.15
N LEU A 103 -10.92 4.27 13.37
CA LEU A 103 -10.97 4.25 11.91
C LEU A 103 -9.78 5.00 11.32
N GLY A 104 -9.15 4.40 10.33
CA GLY A 104 -8.11 5.06 9.55
C GLY A 104 -8.69 5.89 8.43
N VAL A 105 -8.54 7.22 8.48
CA VAL A 105 -8.83 8.06 7.30
C VAL A 105 -7.51 8.49 6.68
N VAL A 106 -7.21 7.99 5.50
CA VAL A 106 -5.90 8.13 4.83
C VAL A 106 -6.07 8.82 3.50
N GLU A 107 -5.24 9.83 3.23
CA GLU A 107 -5.18 10.42 1.89
C GLU A 107 -4.22 9.62 1.01
N THR A 108 -4.71 9.20 -0.14
CA THR A 108 -3.96 8.47 -1.16
C THR A 108 -3.51 9.41 -2.28
N ARG A 109 -2.70 8.88 -3.19
CA ARG A 109 -2.47 9.49 -4.50
C ARG A 109 -3.75 9.46 -5.34
N CYS A 110 -3.66 9.95 -6.57
CA CYS A 110 -4.81 9.98 -7.48
C CYS A 110 -5.34 8.58 -7.76
N LEU A 111 -6.64 8.37 -7.59
CA LEU A 111 -7.33 7.11 -7.88
C LEU A 111 -7.84 7.00 -9.32
N GLY A 112 -7.77 8.08 -10.11
CA GLY A 112 -8.04 8.05 -11.56
C GLY A 112 -9.52 8.14 -11.98
N VAL A 113 -10.46 8.04 -11.04
CA VAL A 113 -11.91 7.92 -11.35
C VAL A 113 -12.73 9.20 -11.11
N CYS A 114 -12.13 10.25 -10.55
CA CYS A 114 -12.89 11.44 -10.15
C CYS A 114 -13.26 12.33 -11.35
N PRO A 115 -14.55 12.71 -11.51
CA PRO A 115 -14.93 13.81 -12.40
C PRO A 115 -14.46 15.16 -11.84
N ARG A 116 -14.63 16.24 -12.61
CA ARG A 116 -14.34 17.61 -12.13
C ARG A 116 -15.22 17.94 -10.91
N GLY A 117 -14.65 18.63 -9.93
CA GLY A 117 -15.39 19.04 -8.75
C GLY A 117 -15.70 17.92 -7.76
N ALA A 118 -15.02 16.77 -7.81
CA ALA A 118 -15.32 15.64 -6.92
C ALA A 118 -14.07 14.93 -6.40
N VAL A 119 -14.24 14.18 -5.31
CA VAL A 119 -13.19 13.38 -4.66
C VAL A 119 -13.65 11.94 -4.49
N ALA A 120 -12.86 10.99 -5.00
CA ALA A 120 -13.11 9.57 -4.79
C ALA A 120 -12.72 9.14 -3.37
N LEU A 121 -13.53 8.25 -2.82
CA LEU A 121 -13.40 7.66 -1.50
C LEU A 121 -13.69 6.16 -1.58
N ILE A 122 -12.88 5.37 -0.88
CA ILE A 122 -13.05 3.92 -0.77
C ILE A 122 -13.14 3.58 0.72
N ASP A 123 -14.18 2.86 1.12
CA ASP A 123 -14.19 2.18 2.41
C ASP A 123 -13.58 0.80 2.22
N GLY A 124 -12.46 0.52 2.88
CA GLY A 124 -11.78 -0.77 2.81
C GLY A 124 -12.61 -1.93 3.36
N ARG A 125 -13.71 -1.65 4.09
CA ARG A 125 -14.68 -2.65 4.54
C ARG A 125 -15.63 -3.12 3.42
N ASP A 126 -15.80 -2.32 2.37
CA ASP A 126 -16.59 -2.65 1.17
C ASP A 126 -15.86 -2.15 -0.10
N PRO A 127 -14.74 -2.79 -0.48
CA PRO A 127 -13.88 -2.30 -1.55
C PRO A 127 -14.50 -2.38 -2.95
N HIS A 128 -15.64 -3.05 -3.09
CA HIS A 128 -16.38 -3.13 -4.35
C HIS A 128 -17.23 -1.89 -4.61
N ARG A 129 -17.45 -1.05 -3.59
CA ARG A 129 -18.29 0.14 -3.70
C ARG A 129 -17.50 1.42 -3.49
N TRP A 130 -17.11 2.03 -4.59
CA TRP A 130 -16.37 3.29 -4.57
C TRP A 130 -17.34 4.46 -4.62
N LEU A 131 -17.07 5.48 -3.81
CA LEU A 131 -17.88 6.68 -3.74
C LEU A 131 -17.17 7.84 -4.42
N VAL A 132 -17.89 8.57 -5.26
CA VAL A 132 -17.46 9.88 -5.77
C VAL A 132 -18.22 10.94 -5.01
N VAL A 133 -17.50 11.71 -4.22
CA VAL A 133 -18.07 12.74 -3.34
C VAL A 133 -17.95 14.10 -4.05
N PRO A 134 -19.05 14.68 -4.55
CA PRO A 134 -19.02 15.98 -5.19
C PRO A 134 -18.73 17.10 -4.18
N GLN A 135 -18.13 18.18 -4.64
CA GLN A 135 -17.94 19.40 -3.87
C GLN A 135 -19.29 19.88 -3.30
N GLY A 136 -19.30 20.29 -2.03
CA GLY A 136 -20.52 20.72 -1.35
C GLY A 136 -21.44 19.59 -0.87
N ALA A 137 -21.08 18.32 -1.08
CA ALA A 137 -21.83 17.18 -0.53
C ALA A 137 -21.98 17.26 0.99
N ASP A 138 -23.06 16.66 1.51
CA ASP A 138 -23.27 16.50 2.95
C ASP A 138 -22.25 15.49 3.52
N VAL A 139 -21.16 16.02 4.06
CA VAL A 139 -20.11 15.20 4.65
C VAL A 139 -20.54 14.62 6.00
N ALA A 140 -21.57 15.17 6.67
CA ALA A 140 -22.10 14.60 7.89
C ALA A 140 -22.86 13.30 7.61
N GLU A 141 -23.69 13.28 6.56
CA GLU A 141 -24.35 12.06 6.10
C GLU A 141 -23.32 11.00 5.67
N LEU A 142 -22.31 11.40 4.90
CA LEU A 142 -21.22 10.52 4.51
C LEU A 142 -20.46 9.96 5.72
N ALA A 143 -20.20 10.79 6.74
CA ALA A 143 -19.55 10.36 7.96
C ALA A 143 -20.40 9.35 8.74
N ALA A 144 -21.72 9.53 8.83
CA ALA A 144 -22.61 8.57 9.48
C ALA A 144 -22.53 7.18 8.84
N ARG A 145 -22.47 7.12 7.50
CA ARG A 145 -22.27 5.86 6.75
C ARG A 145 -20.92 5.20 7.04
N LEU A 146 -19.88 6.01 7.24
CA LEU A 146 -18.52 5.55 7.47
C LEU A 146 -18.20 5.31 8.95
N ALA A 147 -19.13 5.59 9.86
CA ALA A 147 -18.87 5.52 11.29
C ALA A 147 -18.21 4.18 11.68
N PRO A 148 -17.21 4.20 12.59
CA PRO A 148 -16.65 2.97 13.11
C PRO A 148 -17.78 2.17 13.74
N GLN A 149 -17.93 0.91 13.32
CA GLN A 149 -18.84 0.00 14.01
C GLN A 149 -18.16 -0.41 15.32
N PRO A 150 -18.90 -0.56 16.42
CA PRO A 150 -18.35 -1.16 17.63
C PRO A 150 -17.75 -2.51 17.24
N ASP A 151 -16.53 -2.75 17.71
CA ASP A 151 -15.74 -3.92 17.32
C ASP A 151 -16.57 -5.20 17.48
N ALA A 152 -16.74 -5.97 16.40
CA ALA A 152 -17.23 -7.34 16.46
C ALA A 152 -16.05 -8.28 16.80
N ARG A 153 -15.29 -7.94 17.85
CA ARG A 153 -14.07 -8.63 18.25
C ARG A 153 -14.10 -9.03 19.71
#